data_AF-A0A1G0ZU65-F1
#
_entry.id   AF-A0A1G0ZU65-F1
#
_cell.length_a   1.000
_cell.length_b   1.000
_cell.length_c   1.000
_cell.angle_alpha   90.00
_cell.angle_beta   90.00
_cell.angle_gamma   90.00
#
_symmetry.space_group_name_H-M   'P 1'
#
loop_
_entity.id
_entity.type
_entity.pdbx_description
1 polymer ?
#
loop_
_entity_poly.entity_id
_entity_poly.type
_entity_poly.pdbx_seq_one_letter_code
_entity_poly.pdbx_strand_id
1 'polypeptide(L)'
;MEEEYYHFVVAARQVVDGIPIIPAHGLIPLKARAWLDLTERRARGDAGIRSEDIRKHRNDVFRLAIALQPVDRCKLPETIGKDLSRFLACFPAVSPDWSAIQRSLGADLPDPETIIRSLQAIFELDPKATQ
;
A
#
# COMPACT_ATOMS: atom_id res chain seq x y z
N MET A 1 13.68 -11.16 -3.68
CA MET A 1 12.68 -10.12 -3.36
C MET A 1 12.21 -9.42 -4.62
N GLU A 2 13.08 -8.76 -5.39
CA GLU A 2 12.67 -8.05 -6.62
C GLU A 2 12.00 -8.96 -7.66
N GLU A 3 12.49 -10.19 -7.81
CA GLU A 3 11.91 -11.19 -8.72
C GLU A 3 10.47 -11.60 -8.33
N GLU A 4 10.17 -11.74 -7.04
CA GLU A 4 8.83 -12.09 -6.56
C GLU A 4 7.83 -10.95 -6.83
N TYR A 5 8.24 -9.70 -6.62
CA TYR A 5 7.46 -8.53 -7.01
C TYR A 5 7.28 -8.42 -8.53
N TYR A 6 8.31 -8.75 -9.31
CA TYR A 6 8.20 -8.80 -10.77
C TYR A 6 7.16 -9.82 -11.23
N HIS A 7 7.24 -11.06 -10.74
CA HIS A 7 6.26 -12.10 -11.07
C HIS A 7 4.85 -11.73 -10.62
N PHE A 8 4.72 -11.14 -9.43
CA PHE A 8 3.43 -10.65 -8.94
C PHE A 8 2.82 -9.59 -9.87
N VAL A 9 3.60 -8.60 -10.31
CA VAL A 9 3.14 -7.55 -11.22
C VAL A 9 2.74 -8.12 -12.58
N VAL A 10 3.55 -9.01 -13.13
CA VAL A 10 3.25 -9.67 -14.41
C VAL A 10 1.95 -10.48 -14.30
N ALA A 11 1.75 -11.21 -13.19
CA ALA A 11 0.55 -12.00 -12.96
C ALA A 11 -0.70 -11.14 -12.69
N ALA A 12 -0.55 -10.01 -12.01
CA ALA A 12 -1.64 -9.09 -11.70
C ALA A 12 -2.09 -8.24 -12.91
N ARG A 13 -1.29 -8.21 -13.98
CA ARG A 13 -1.60 -7.42 -15.19
C ARG A 13 -2.91 -7.86 -15.83
N GLN A 14 -3.71 -6.87 -16.20
CA GLN A 14 -4.99 -7.05 -16.89
C GLN A 14 -4.94 -6.32 -18.23
N VAL A 15 -5.81 -6.71 -19.16
CA VAL A 15 -5.98 -6.00 -20.43
C VAL A 15 -7.36 -5.36 -20.44
N VAL A 16 -7.42 -4.04 -20.53
CA VAL A 16 -8.65 -3.26 -20.64
C VAL A 16 -8.58 -2.49 -21.96
N ASP A 17 -9.56 -2.70 -22.84
CA ASP A 17 -9.61 -2.10 -24.18
C ASP A 17 -8.33 -2.30 -25.01
N GLY A 18 -7.71 -3.49 -24.90
CA GLY A 18 -6.45 -3.82 -25.58
C GLY A 18 -5.20 -3.21 -24.94
N ILE A 19 -5.36 -2.41 -23.88
CA ILE A 19 -4.26 -1.77 -23.17
C ILE A 19 -3.93 -2.56 -21.90
N PRO A 20 -2.67 -2.95 -21.71
CA PRO A 20 -2.25 -3.58 -20.47
C PRO A 20 -2.17 -2.60 -19.31
N ILE A 21 -2.86 -2.92 -18.22
CA ILE A 21 -2.88 -2.13 -17.00
C ILE A 21 -2.54 -3.00 -15.80
N ILE A 22 -1.93 -2.39 -14.77
CA ILE A 22 -1.81 -3.01 -13.45
C ILE A 22 -2.95 -2.45 -12.60
N PRO A 23 -3.87 -3.30 -12.11
CA PRO A 23 -4.99 -2.86 -11.29
C PRO A 23 -4.51 -2.38 -9.92
N ALA A 24 -5.40 -1.70 -9.18
CA ALA A 24 -5.09 -1.14 -7.87
C ALA A 24 -4.52 -2.18 -6.88
N HIS A 25 -5.07 -3.40 -6.86
CA HIS A 25 -4.58 -4.46 -5.99
C HIS A 25 -3.14 -4.91 -6.33
N GLY A 26 -2.70 -4.77 -7.59
CA GLY A 26 -1.32 -5.03 -7.99
C GLY A 26 -0.37 -3.86 -7.67
N LEU A 27 -0.87 -2.63 -7.69
CA LEU A 27 -0.07 -1.44 -7.41
C LEU A 27 0.15 -1.19 -5.91
N ILE A 28 -0.82 -1.53 -5.06
CA ILE A 28 -0.76 -1.27 -3.61
C ILE A 28 0.50 -1.90 -2.97
N PRO A 29 0.80 -3.19 -3.15
CA PRO A 29 1.99 -3.79 -2.53
C PRO A 29 3.30 -3.17 -3.04
N LEU A 30 3.38 -2.78 -4.31
CA LEU A 30 4.54 -2.09 -4.87
C LEU A 30 4.77 -0.73 -4.20
N LYS A 31 3.70 0.04 -4.01
CA LYS A 31 3.77 1.36 -3.38
C LYS A 31 4.13 1.23 -1.89
N ALA A 32 3.58 0.24 -1.20
CA ALA A 32 3.94 -0.07 0.19
C ALA A 32 5.43 -0.44 0.31
N ARG A 33 5.95 -1.30 -0.58
CA ARG A 33 7.36 -1.68 -0.61
C ARG A 33 8.28 -0.49 -0.88
N ALA A 34 7.95 0.35 -1.86
CA ALA A 34 8.73 1.55 -2.16
C ALA A 34 8.75 2.51 -0.96
N TRP A 35 7.62 2.65 -0.25
CA TRP A 35 7.57 3.45 0.98
C TRP A 35 8.52 2.92 2.06
N LEU A 36 8.52 1.60 2.29
CA LEU A 36 9.41 0.96 3.27
C LEU A 36 10.88 1.16 2.91
N ASP A 37 11.26 0.94 1.65
CA ASP A 37 12.64 1.12 1.18
C ASP A 37 13.13 2.56 1.34
N LEU A 38 12.35 3.53 0.85
CA LEU A 38 12.73 4.95 0.95
C LEU A 38 12.80 5.43 2.40
N THR A 39 11.90 4.95 3.25
CA THR A 39 11.89 5.30 4.69
C THR A 39 13.12 4.72 5.39
N GLU A 40 13.46 3.46 5.14
CA GLU A 40 14.67 2.85 5.69
C GLU A 40 15.95 3.52 5.19
N ARG A 41 16.07 3.76 3.88
CA ARG A 41 17.26 4.39 3.29
C ARG A 41 17.48 5.78 3.86
N ARG A 42 16.41 6.56 4.00
CA ARG A 42 16.48 7.87 4.63
C ARG A 42 16.88 7.78 6.11
N ALA A 43 16.33 6.82 6.85
CA ALA A 43 16.73 6.59 8.25
C ALA A 43 18.21 6.18 8.38
N ARG A 44 18.78 5.51 7.37
CA ARG A 44 20.21 5.18 7.26
C ARG A 44 21.09 6.36 6.81
N GLY A 45 20.52 7.56 6.60
CA GLY A 45 21.28 8.77 6.28
C GLY A 45 21.42 9.08 4.78
N ASP A 46 20.67 8.42 3.90
CA ASP A 46 20.63 8.78 2.48
C ASP A 46 19.98 10.15 2.27
N ALA A 47 20.82 11.19 2.13
CA ALA A 47 20.41 12.57 1.96
C ALA A 47 19.76 12.86 0.59
N GLY A 48 19.84 11.93 -0.37
CA GLY A 48 19.20 12.05 -1.67
C GLY A 48 17.69 11.78 -1.64
N ILE A 49 17.17 11.16 -0.57
CA ILE A 49 15.75 10.81 -0.46
C ILE A 49 14.93 12.00 0.05
N ARG A 50 14.06 12.51 -0.82
CA ARG A 50 13.17 13.61 -0.47
C ARG A 50 11.94 13.12 0.30
N SER A 51 11.56 13.86 1.35
CA SER A 51 10.35 13.57 2.15
C SER A 51 9.06 13.50 1.32
N GLU A 52 9.01 14.23 0.21
CA GLU A 52 7.87 14.22 -0.70
C GLU A 52 7.67 12.89 -1.40
N ASP A 53 8.75 12.20 -1.76
CA ASP A 53 8.66 10.93 -2.49
C ASP A 53 8.13 9.83 -1.56
N ILE A 54 8.59 9.81 -0.30
CA ILE A 54 8.02 8.96 0.76
C ILE A 54 6.52 9.26 0.93
N ARG A 55 6.13 10.53 1.09
CA ARG A 55 4.72 10.91 1.28
C ARG A 55 3.85 10.52 0.07
N LYS A 56 4.35 10.66 -1.15
CA LYS A 56 3.64 10.26 -2.37
C LYS A 56 3.30 8.78 -2.34
N HIS A 57 4.27 7.90 -2.05
CA HIS A 57 4.00 6.46 -1.98
C HIS A 57 2.97 6.08 -0.92
N ARG A 58 3.04 6.69 0.27
CA ARG A 58 2.02 6.50 1.32
C ARG A 58 0.63 6.88 0.83
N ASN A 59 0.51 8.09 0.28
CA ASN A 59 -0.78 8.61 -0.17
C ASN A 59 -1.32 7.81 -1.36
N ASP A 60 -0.44 7.31 -2.24
CA ASP A 60 -0.84 6.43 -3.35
C ASP A 60 -1.44 5.11 -2.84
N VAL A 61 -0.86 4.48 -1.80
CA VAL A 61 -1.43 3.25 -1.20
C VAL A 61 -2.87 3.50 -0.75
N PHE A 62 -3.10 4.54 0.04
CA PHE A 62 -4.43 4.83 0.58
C PHE A 62 -5.40 5.36 -0.50
N ARG A 63 -4.91 6.08 -1.51
CA ARG A 63 -5.73 6.47 -2.68
C ARG A 63 -6.20 5.26 -3.47
N LEU A 64 -5.30 4.30 -3.72
CA LEU A 64 -5.63 3.07 -4.44
C LEU A 64 -6.56 2.18 -3.63
N ALA A 65 -6.45 2.18 -2.30
CA ALA A 65 -7.34 1.43 -1.42
C ALA A 65 -8.81 1.85 -1.58
N ILE A 66 -9.08 3.15 -1.81
CA ILE A 66 -10.44 3.67 -2.04
C ILE A 66 -11.04 3.14 -3.36
N ALA A 67 -10.20 2.80 -4.34
CA ALA A 67 -10.64 2.25 -5.62
C ALA A 67 -10.95 0.75 -5.58
N LEU A 68 -10.64 0.06 -4.46
CA LEU A 68 -10.96 -1.36 -4.31
C LEU A 68 -12.41 -1.58 -3.90
N GLN A 69 -12.99 -2.68 -4.34
CA GLN A 69 -14.31 -3.11 -3.91
C GLN A 69 -14.20 -4.02 -2.69
N PRO A 70 -15.15 -3.97 -1.73
CA PRO A 70 -15.13 -4.84 -0.55
C PRO A 70 -15.15 -6.36 -0.86
N VAL A 71 -15.58 -6.72 -2.07
CA VAL A 71 -15.62 -8.11 -2.55
C VAL A 71 -14.29 -8.58 -3.15
N ASP A 72 -13.36 -7.66 -3.43
CA ASP A 72 -12.07 -7.98 -4.03
C ASP A 72 -11.27 -8.88 -3.10
N ARG A 73 -10.62 -9.89 -3.66
CA ARG A 73 -9.69 -10.75 -2.92
C ARG A 73 -8.42 -10.92 -3.73
N CYS A 74 -7.28 -10.69 -3.09
CA CYS A 74 -5.97 -10.77 -3.71
C CYS A 74 -5.01 -11.51 -2.77
N LYS A 75 -4.85 -12.81 -3.02
CA LYS A 75 -3.87 -13.62 -2.29
C LYS A 75 -2.46 -13.17 -2.65
N LEU A 76 -1.70 -12.72 -1.67
CA LEU A 76 -0.33 -12.28 -1.85
C LEU A 76 0.67 -13.43 -1.60
N PRO A 77 1.80 -13.45 -2.32
CA PRO A 77 2.97 -14.20 -1.89
C PRO A 77 3.40 -13.77 -0.47
N GLU A 78 3.99 -14.70 0.29
CA GLU A 78 4.26 -14.51 1.72
C GLU A 78 5.12 -13.26 2.00
N THR A 79 6.18 -13.04 1.22
CA THR A 79 7.06 -11.87 1.38
C THR A 79 6.31 -10.57 1.13
N ILE A 80 5.46 -10.53 0.10
CA ILE A 80 4.70 -9.35 -0.27
C ILE A 80 3.63 -9.05 0.78
N GLY A 81 2.96 -10.10 1.30
CA GLY A 81 2.02 -9.97 2.42
C GLY A 81 2.69 -9.44 3.70
N LYS A 82 3.90 -9.91 4.02
CA LYS A 82 4.71 -9.41 5.14
C LYS A 82 5.08 -7.94 4.98
N ASP A 83 5.54 -7.54 3.80
CA ASP A 83 5.86 -6.14 3.50
C ASP A 83 4.62 -5.25 3.61
N LEU A 84 3.48 -5.66 3.06
CA LEU A 84 2.24 -4.90 3.17
C LEU A 84 1.75 -4.80 4.63
N SER A 85 1.82 -5.88 5.39
CA SER A 85 1.48 -5.87 6.83
C SER A 85 2.37 -4.92 7.61
N ARG A 86 3.68 -4.93 7.33
CA ARG A 86 4.65 -4.02 7.94
C ARG A 86 4.37 -2.55 7.59
N PHE A 87 4.00 -2.27 6.33
CA PHE A 87 3.58 -0.94 5.93
C PHE A 87 2.35 -0.48 6.72
N LEU A 88 1.31 -1.31 6.82
CA LEU A 88 0.08 -0.97 7.53
C LEU A 88 0.33 -0.79 9.04
N ALA A 89 1.26 -1.53 9.63
CA ALA A 89 1.67 -1.37 11.03
C ALA A 89 2.31 0.00 11.34
N CYS A 90 2.84 0.70 10.33
CA CYS A 90 3.31 2.08 10.49
C CYS A 90 2.17 3.10 10.57
N PHE A 91 0.93 2.70 10.23
CA PHE A 91 -0.25 3.57 10.18
C PHE A 91 -1.43 2.96 10.94
N PRO A 92 -1.30 2.69 12.26
CA PRO A 92 -2.44 2.27 13.05
C PRO A 92 -3.54 3.34 13.01
N ALA A 93 -4.78 2.97 13.35
CA ALA A 93 -5.93 3.89 13.26
C ALA A 93 -5.74 5.20 14.05
N VAL A 94 -4.95 5.15 15.13
CA VAL A 94 -4.61 6.30 15.98
C VAL A 94 -3.42 7.14 15.48
N SER A 95 -2.82 6.77 14.35
CA SER A 95 -1.62 7.46 13.84
C SER A 95 -1.90 8.94 13.54
N PRO A 96 -1.02 9.87 13.96
CA PRO A 96 -1.18 11.29 13.65
C PRO A 96 -1.09 11.60 12.15
N ASP A 97 -0.51 10.68 11.36
CA ASP A 97 -0.36 10.81 9.91
C ASP A 97 -1.69 10.87 9.16
N TRP A 98 -2.76 10.31 9.72
CA TRP A 98 -4.09 10.30 9.10
C TRP A 98 -4.60 11.72 8.80
N SER A 99 -4.28 12.69 9.66
CA SER A 99 -4.60 14.11 9.41
C SER A 99 -3.93 14.67 8.14
N ALA A 100 -2.71 14.23 7.83
CA ALA A 100 -1.99 14.63 6.61
C ALA A 100 -2.44 13.82 5.40
N ILE A 101 -2.78 12.54 5.58
CA ILE A 101 -3.33 11.67 4.53
C ILE A 101 -4.69 12.21 4.07
N GLN A 102 -5.60 12.49 5.00
CA GLN A 102 -6.93 13.03 4.72
C GLN A 102 -6.86 14.37 3.97
N ARG A 103 -6.00 15.31 4.42
CA ARG A 103 -5.78 16.58 3.70
C ARG A 103 -5.29 16.39 2.26
N SER A 104 -4.55 15.31 1.98
CA SER A 104 -4.03 15.03 0.64
C SER A 104 -5.01 14.27 -0.26
N LEU A 105 -5.94 13.52 0.32
CA LEU A 105 -6.86 12.64 -0.42
C LEU A 105 -8.27 13.23 -0.56
N GLY A 106 -8.66 14.12 0.34
CA GLY A 106 -9.99 14.73 0.36
C GLY A 106 -10.80 14.33 1.60
N ALA A 107 -11.91 15.04 1.82
CA ALA A 107 -12.76 14.88 3.00
C ALA A 107 -13.55 13.55 3.03
N ASP A 108 -13.75 12.92 1.87
CA ASP A 108 -14.56 11.69 1.73
C ASP A 108 -13.77 10.40 2.01
N LEU A 109 -12.57 10.52 2.58
CA LEU A 109 -11.78 9.37 2.99
C LEU A 109 -12.54 8.63 4.12
N PRO A 110 -12.77 7.31 4.01
CA PRO A 110 -13.31 6.52 5.12
C PRO A 110 -12.45 6.66 6.36
N ASP A 111 -13.01 6.33 7.53
CA ASP A 111 -12.22 6.35 8.75
C ASP A 111 -11.01 5.39 8.64
N PRO A 112 -9.89 5.72 9.30
CA PRO A 112 -8.66 4.93 9.24
C PRO A 112 -8.85 3.44 9.51
N GLU A 113 -9.70 3.08 10.48
CA GLU A 113 -9.92 1.69 10.87
C GLU A 113 -10.63 0.92 9.77
N THR A 114 -11.63 1.51 9.13
CA THR A 114 -12.32 0.93 7.97
C THR A 114 -11.36 0.67 6.80
N ILE A 115 -10.43 1.59 6.53
CA ILE A 115 -9.43 1.42 5.45
C ILE A 115 -8.49 0.26 5.77
N ILE A 116 -7.94 0.24 6.98
CA ILE A 116 -7.00 -0.80 7.43
C ILE A 116 -7.68 -2.18 7.38
N ARG A 117 -8.90 -2.30 7.92
CA ARG A 117 -9.67 -3.55 7.90
C ARG A 117 -10.00 -4.00 6.48
N SER A 118 -10.35 -3.07 5.59
CA SER A 118 -10.61 -3.39 4.18
C SER A 118 -9.37 -3.93 3.49
N LEU A 119 -8.21 -3.30 3.69
CA LEU A 119 -6.94 -3.78 3.14
C LEU A 119 -6.56 -5.16 3.71
N GLN A 120 -6.72 -5.37 5.02
CA GLN A 120 -6.48 -6.67 5.64
C GLN A 120 -7.38 -7.77 5.07
N ALA A 121 -8.68 -7.47 4.87
CA ALA A 121 -9.64 -8.43 4.32
C ALA A 121 -9.37 -8.74 2.84
N ILE A 122 -9.08 -7.72 2.02
CA ILE A 122 -8.85 -7.88 0.58
C ILE A 122 -7.55 -8.65 0.32
N PHE A 123 -6.50 -8.40 1.10
CA PHE A 123 -5.18 -9.02 0.93
C PHE A 123 -4.93 -10.23 1.83
N GLU A 124 -5.95 -10.71 2.55
CA GLU A 124 -5.88 -11.87 3.45
C GLU A 124 -4.75 -11.75 4.50
N LEU A 125 -4.57 -10.56 5.07
CA LEU A 125 -3.53 -10.27 6.06
C LEU A 125 -4.00 -10.57 7.49
N ASP A 126 -3.12 -11.08 8.35
CA ASP A 126 -3.41 -11.28 9.77
C ASP A 126 -3.54 -9.92 10.49
N PRO A 127 -4.70 -9.59 11.08
CA PRO A 127 -4.90 -8.35 11.82
C PRO A 127 -3.95 -8.16 13.01
N LYS A 128 -3.37 -9.24 13.55
CA LYS A 128 -2.40 -9.20 14.65
C LYS A 128 -0.98 -8.85 14.18
N ALA A 129 -0.67 -9.03 12.91
CA ALA A 129 0.63 -8.66 12.34
C ALA A 129 0.74 -7.16 12.02
N THR A 130 -0.36 -6.41 12.21
CA THR A 130 -0.50 -4.99 11.83
C THR A 130 -0.74 -4.05 13.03
N GLN A 131 -0.88 -4.59 14.24
CA GLN A 131 -1.16 -3.85 15.48
C GLN A 131 0.09 -3.61 16.31
#